data_AF-A0AAD6T9Y6-F1
#
_entry.id   AF-A0AAD6T9Y6-F1
#
_cell.length_a   1.000
_cell.length_b   1.000
_cell.length_c   1.000
_cell.angle_alpha   90.00
_cell.angle_beta   90.00
_cell.angle_gamma   90.00
#
_symmetry.space_group_name_H-M   'P 1'
#
loop_
_entity.id
_entity.type
_entity.pdbx_description
1 polymer ?
#
loop_
_entity_poly.entity_id
_entity_poly.type
_entity_poly.pdbx_seq_one_letter_code
_entity_poly.pdbx_strand_id
1 'polypeptide(L)'
;MATFTWGLPGISLDPPPLRDGQVFPAFPPAWNRLVFGPVGLYELRRKLGVHAAEPGVFQRYRHRFLTADIAWFAAGASTDGQHRIGQPGFFPALELLRRPLVTGPEGSQVRRALSDQMQVALWDMATTWDRAFGGTTMIMHIDGTTRPNTPAEPQYLRAPTYLPPAFVAAHPDSHAPIARIVQTFIEAVGVPTVEQWRLNAQRLNWSLTQAGMSGSVNTPSNQLIPPPRPNSSLYHFFGRHPGTLDTLLASPPSSSRPAILIDDDDDYDNNLDETSFALMDLLERASYAEEQAAQRLIRINELEEQVNVLSNQVNAARRAAPSAPTTPARLRATPQRTPQRGGPPPYSPSANPRSPLALSPDRSRAEISPGDDRLDTFIEVHGLGDHAVAIKLVIRVFSPVKWYEELANLGIPAAVISSLLDLYH
;
A
#
# COMPACT_ATOMS: atom_id res chain seq x y z
N MET A 1 18.27 16.51 -8.76
CA MET A 1 17.36 15.41 -9.19
C MET A 1 16.08 16.04 -9.69
N ALA A 2 15.55 15.58 -10.83
CA ALA A 2 14.30 16.13 -11.38
C ALA A 2 13.10 15.55 -10.62
N THR A 3 12.34 16.40 -9.92
CA THR A 3 11.12 15.99 -9.22
C THR A 3 10.03 15.66 -10.23
N PHE A 4 9.32 14.55 -10.05
CA PHE A 4 8.20 14.23 -10.93
C PHE A 4 7.00 15.09 -10.58
N THR A 5 6.39 15.68 -11.60
CA THR A 5 5.17 16.48 -11.47
C THR A 5 4.12 15.88 -12.39
N TRP A 6 2.88 15.83 -11.93
CA TRP A 6 1.74 15.44 -12.76
C TRP A 6 1.21 16.61 -13.61
N GLY A 7 2.00 17.67 -13.77
CA GLY A 7 1.55 18.93 -14.39
C GLY A 7 0.61 19.77 -13.52
N LEU A 8 0.38 19.38 -12.25
CA LEU A 8 -0.46 20.11 -11.30
C LEU A 8 0.41 21.01 -10.39
N PRO A 9 0.05 22.30 -10.20
CA PRO A 9 0.83 23.22 -9.37
C PRO A 9 0.94 22.73 -7.92
N GLY A 10 2.16 22.68 -7.39
CA GLY A 10 2.41 22.34 -5.97
C GLY A 10 2.29 20.85 -5.62
N ILE A 11 2.01 19.97 -6.59
CA ILE A 11 1.97 18.52 -6.38
C ILE A 11 3.18 17.88 -7.06
N SER A 12 4.17 17.52 -6.26
CA SER A 12 5.39 16.87 -6.73
C SER A 12 5.70 15.63 -5.91
N LEU A 13 6.28 14.63 -6.58
CA LEU A 13 6.76 13.41 -5.93
C LEU A 13 8.28 13.40 -5.95
N ASP A 14 8.87 13.40 -4.75
CA ASP A 14 10.32 13.36 -4.61
C ASP A 14 10.83 11.98 -5.04
N PRO A 15 11.69 11.90 -6.07
CA PRO A 15 12.26 10.64 -6.49
C PRO A 15 13.24 10.11 -5.43
N PRO A 16 13.26 8.78 -5.17
CA PRO A 16 14.32 8.21 -4.36
C PRO A 16 15.66 8.33 -5.10
N PRO A 17 16.78 8.47 -4.36
CA PRO A 17 18.10 8.65 -4.96
C PRO A 17 18.54 7.38 -5.69
N LEU A 18 18.75 7.49 -7.00
CA LEU A 18 19.26 6.42 -7.86
C LEU A 18 20.79 6.48 -7.96
N ARG A 19 21.41 5.36 -8.35
CA ARG A 19 22.86 5.32 -8.63
C ARG A 19 23.25 6.18 -9.83
N ASP A 20 24.50 6.63 -9.85
CA ASP A 20 25.04 7.52 -10.89
C ASP A 20 24.70 7.06 -12.31
N GLY A 21 24.14 7.96 -13.10
CA GLY A 21 23.73 7.72 -14.48
C GLY A 21 22.37 7.04 -14.66
N GLN A 22 21.71 6.57 -13.58
CA GLN A 22 20.34 6.07 -13.67
C GLN A 22 19.33 7.21 -13.62
N VAL A 23 18.37 7.17 -14.54
CA VAL A 23 17.23 8.08 -14.59
C VAL A 23 15.94 7.27 -14.56
N PHE A 24 14.90 7.81 -13.93
CA PHE A 24 13.58 7.20 -14.01
C PHE A 24 13.09 7.25 -15.47
N PRO A 25 12.49 6.16 -15.98
CA PRO A 25 11.91 6.15 -17.31
C PRO A 25 10.79 7.19 -17.41
N ALA A 26 10.57 7.72 -18.62
CA ALA A 26 9.50 8.70 -18.88
C ALA A 26 8.12 8.17 -18.47
N PHE A 27 7.89 6.87 -18.63
CA PHE A 27 6.66 6.19 -18.24
C PHE A 27 6.92 5.15 -17.14
N PRO A 28 6.02 5.01 -16.16
CA PRO A 28 6.11 3.96 -15.16
C PRO A 28 6.13 2.56 -15.81
N PRO A 29 6.83 1.57 -15.23
CA PRO A 29 6.85 0.21 -15.75
C PRO A 29 5.45 -0.45 -15.71
N ALA A 30 5.29 -1.55 -16.44
CA ALA A 30 4.08 -2.36 -16.40
C ALA A 30 3.78 -2.88 -14.97
N TRP A 31 2.50 -3.13 -14.65
CA TRP A 31 2.06 -3.52 -13.30
C TRP A 31 2.80 -4.75 -12.74
N ASN A 32 2.99 -5.77 -13.57
CA ASN A 32 3.71 -7.01 -13.23
C ASN A 32 5.23 -6.83 -13.06
N ARG A 33 5.77 -5.64 -13.32
CA ARG A 33 7.19 -5.29 -13.16
C ARG A 33 7.45 -4.39 -11.95
N LEU A 34 6.41 -3.98 -11.23
CA LEU A 34 6.57 -3.25 -9.98
C LEU A 34 7.10 -4.21 -8.90
N VAL A 35 8.10 -3.78 -8.15
CA VAL A 35 8.72 -4.57 -7.07
C VAL A 35 8.74 -3.77 -5.78
N PHE A 36 8.60 -4.43 -4.63
CA PHE A 36 8.61 -3.74 -3.35
C PHE A 36 9.97 -3.04 -3.09
N GLY A 37 9.90 -1.76 -2.75
CA GLY A 37 11.04 -0.93 -2.39
C GLY A 37 10.81 0.54 -2.71
N PRO A 38 11.74 1.45 -2.36
CA PRO A 38 11.51 2.89 -2.53
C PRO A 38 11.20 3.29 -3.97
N VAL A 39 11.88 2.67 -4.94
CA VAL A 39 11.63 2.87 -6.37
C VAL A 39 10.26 2.35 -6.80
N GLY A 40 9.85 1.16 -6.34
CA GLY A 40 8.55 0.60 -6.70
C GLY A 40 7.38 1.36 -6.10
N LEU A 41 7.49 1.85 -4.86
CA LEU A 41 6.50 2.74 -4.24
C LEU A 41 6.36 4.05 -5.04
N TYR A 42 7.49 4.65 -5.42
CA TYR A 42 7.52 5.83 -6.26
C TYR A 42 6.84 5.60 -7.63
N GLU A 43 7.17 4.49 -8.30
CA GLU A 43 6.58 4.15 -9.61
C GLU A 43 5.09 3.79 -9.52
N LEU A 44 4.68 3.05 -8.49
CA LEU A 44 3.27 2.78 -8.20
C LEU A 44 2.50 4.09 -8.07
N ARG A 45 3.06 5.06 -7.33
CA ARG A 45 2.44 6.37 -7.14
C ARG A 45 2.35 7.17 -8.43
N ARG A 46 3.40 7.18 -9.26
CA ARG A 46 3.36 7.80 -10.59
C ARG A 46 2.24 7.20 -11.45
N LYS A 47 2.03 5.88 -11.34
CA LYS A 47 1.03 5.12 -12.11
C LYS A 47 -0.40 5.34 -11.64
N LEU A 48 -0.63 5.45 -10.32
CA LEU A 48 -1.94 5.75 -9.74
C LEU A 48 -2.40 7.20 -9.97
N GLY A 49 -1.47 8.10 -10.34
CA GLY A 49 -1.81 9.47 -10.69
C GLY A 49 -2.18 10.37 -9.49
N VAL A 50 -2.57 11.60 -9.80
CA VAL A 50 -3.30 12.49 -8.88
C VAL A 50 -4.77 12.39 -9.26
N HIS A 51 -5.66 12.32 -8.27
CA HIS A 51 -7.09 12.36 -8.52
C HIS A 51 -7.43 13.68 -9.22
N ALA A 52 -7.78 13.62 -10.52
CA ALA A 52 -7.95 14.83 -11.35
C ALA A 52 -9.05 15.77 -10.82
N ALA A 53 -10.06 15.21 -10.16
CA ALA A 53 -11.16 15.95 -9.55
C ALA A 53 -10.77 16.62 -8.22
N GLU A 54 -9.72 16.16 -7.53
CA GLU A 54 -9.34 16.66 -6.20
C GLU A 54 -7.81 16.84 -6.07
N PRO A 55 -7.24 17.82 -6.80
CA PRO A 55 -5.83 18.14 -6.71
C PRO A 55 -5.48 18.58 -5.28
N GLY A 56 -4.76 17.73 -4.54
CA GLY A 56 -4.33 18.00 -3.16
C GLY A 56 -4.66 16.89 -2.16
N VAL A 57 -5.57 15.97 -2.50
CA VAL A 57 -5.91 14.80 -1.65
C VAL A 57 -4.69 13.97 -1.33
N PHE A 58 -3.83 13.73 -2.32
CA PHE A 58 -2.58 13.03 -2.10
C PHE A 58 -1.70 13.74 -1.07
N GLN A 59 -1.54 15.06 -1.17
CA GLN A 59 -0.71 15.82 -0.24
C GLN A 59 -1.30 15.79 1.18
N ARG A 60 -2.62 15.96 1.30
CA ARG A 60 -3.35 15.94 2.58
C ARG A 60 -3.28 14.58 3.28
N TYR A 61 -3.38 13.49 2.52
CA TYR A 61 -3.41 12.12 3.05
C TYR A 61 -2.18 11.30 2.67
N ARG A 62 -1.04 11.97 2.43
CA ARG A 62 0.19 11.34 1.92
C ARG A 62 0.59 10.11 2.71
N HIS A 63 0.51 10.18 4.05
CA HIS A 63 0.83 9.05 4.92
C HIS A 63 -0.06 7.82 4.66
N ARG A 64 -1.38 8.00 4.50
CA ARG A 64 -2.31 6.89 4.21
C ARG A 64 -2.03 6.25 2.86
N PHE A 65 -1.72 7.08 1.88
CA PHE A 65 -1.35 6.63 0.55
C PHE A 65 -0.03 5.83 0.56
N LEU A 66 0.98 6.31 1.29
CA LEU A 66 2.24 5.56 1.47
C LEU A 66 2.02 4.23 2.19
N THR A 67 1.19 4.21 3.25
CA THR A 67 0.80 2.98 3.94
C THR A 67 0.07 2.01 3.01
N ALA A 68 -0.86 2.51 2.18
CA ALA A 68 -1.57 1.71 1.20
C ALA A 68 -0.61 1.12 0.14
N ASP A 69 0.41 1.86 -0.28
CA ASP A 69 1.43 1.34 -1.20
C ASP A 69 2.24 0.21 -0.56
N ILE A 70 2.59 0.33 0.73
CA ILE A 70 3.26 -0.75 1.47
C ILE A 70 2.34 -1.98 1.56
N ALA A 71 1.07 -1.78 1.92
CA ALA A 71 0.08 -2.85 2.00
C ALA A 71 -0.13 -3.54 0.64
N TRP A 72 -0.17 -2.78 -0.46
CA TRP A 72 -0.27 -3.29 -1.82
C TRP A 72 0.85 -4.29 -2.13
N PHE A 73 2.10 -3.94 -1.81
CA PHE A 73 3.24 -4.82 -2.05
C PHE A 73 3.36 -5.96 -1.04
N ALA A 74 2.86 -5.79 0.18
CA ALA A 74 2.88 -6.83 1.22
C ALA A 74 1.75 -7.86 1.06
N ALA A 75 0.69 -7.52 0.31
CA ALA A 75 -0.44 -8.41 0.08
C ALA A 75 0.01 -9.74 -0.52
N GLY A 76 -0.34 -10.84 0.15
CA GLY A 76 0.03 -12.20 -0.27
C GLY A 76 1.44 -12.64 0.12
N ALA A 77 2.27 -11.78 0.72
CA ALA A 77 3.64 -12.12 1.13
C ALA A 77 3.70 -13.19 2.23
N SER A 78 2.58 -13.51 2.90
CA SER A 78 2.46 -14.61 3.86
C SER A 78 2.07 -15.94 3.21
N THR A 79 1.72 -15.94 1.91
CA THR A 79 1.18 -17.09 1.17
C THR A 79 1.85 -17.28 -0.20
N ASP A 80 2.92 -16.54 -0.50
CA ASP A 80 3.61 -16.58 -1.79
C ASP A 80 4.54 -17.80 -1.96
N GLY A 81 4.71 -18.60 -0.90
CA GLY A 81 5.60 -19.76 -0.87
C GLY A 81 7.09 -19.42 -0.80
N GLN A 82 7.46 -18.13 -0.75
CA GLN A 82 8.84 -17.64 -0.76
C GLN A 82 9.38 -17.43 0.67
N HIS A 83 9.05 -18.35 1.58
CA HIS A 83 9.42 -18.25 3.01
C HIS A 83 10.72 -18.98 3.36
N ARG A 84 11.35 -19.66 2.40
CA ARG A 84 12.57 -20.46 2.60
C ARG A 84 13.75 -19.81 1.89
N ILE A 85 14.86 -19.69 2.60
CA ILE A 85 16.15 -19.32 1.99
C ILE A 85 16.92 -20.62 1.81
N GLY A 86 17.09 -21.07 0.55
CA GLY A 86 17.70 -22.38 0.25
C GLY A 86 19.19 -22.49 0.57
N GLN A 87 19.85 -21.36 0.83
CA GLN A 87 21.26 -21.28 1.25
C GLN A 87 21.43 -20.20 2.30
N PRO A 88 22.53 -20.21 3.07
CA PRO A 88 22.88 -19.05 3.89
C PRO A 88 22.95 -17.79 3.02
N GLY A 89 22.05 -16.85 3.28
CA GLY A 89 21.90 -15.63 2.51
C GLY A 89 20.71 -14.82 2.99
N PHE A 90 20.36 -13.78 2.22
CA PHE A 90 19.19 -12.96 2.49
C PHE A 90 18.05 -13.31 1.55
N PHE A 91 16.82 -12.99 1.94
CA PHE A 91 15.71 -13.01 1.02
C PHE A 91 15.99 -12.09 -0.18
N PRO A 92 15.61 -12.46 -1.42
CA PRO A 92 15.82 -11.65 -2.61
C PRO A 92 15.29 -10.21 -2.48
N ALA A 93 14.21 -10.02 -1.71
CA ALA A 93 13.65 -8.71 -1.41
C ALA A 93 14.68 -7.75 -0.77
N LEU A 94 15.58 -8.24 0.10
CA LEU A 94 16.61 -7.39 0.71
C LEU A 94 17.61 -6.88 -0.35
N GLU A 95 17.95 -7.70 -1.34
CA GLU A 95 18.82 -7.29 -2.43
C GLU A 95 18.15 -6.24 -3.32
N LEU A 96 16.85 -6.41 -3.62
CA LEU A 96 16.06 -5.43 -4.36
C LEU A 96 15.99 -4.09 -3.64
N LEU A 97 15.89 -4.09 -2.31
CA LEU A 97 15.93 -2.87 -1.50
C LEU A 97 17.29 -2.15 -1.53
N ARG A 98 18.39 -2.84 -1.83
CA ARG A 98 19.76 -2.29 -1.83
C ARG A 98 20.28 -1.94 -3.23
N ARG A 99 19.85 -2.67 -4.27
CA ARG A 99 20.41 -2.59 -5.62
C ARG A 99 20.19 -1.23 -6.32
N PRO A 100 19.01 -0.60 -6.30
CA PRO A 100 18.77 0.62 -7.09
C PRO A 100 19.22 1.90 -6.37
N LEU A 101 19.48 1.83 -5.07
CA LEU A 101 19.83 3.00 -4.27
C LEU A 101 21.34 3.27 -4.28
N VAL A 102 21.70 4.53 -4.06
CA VAL A 102 23.08 4.98 -3.79
C VAL A 102 23.64 4.22 -2.58
N THR A 103 24.91 3.81 -2.66
CA THR A 103 25.62 3.17 -1.53
C THR A 103 26.01 4.22 -0.49
N GLY A 104 26.16 3.82 0.78
CA GLY A 104 26.56 4.73 1.85
C GLY A 104 25.41 5.32 2.67
N PRO A 105 25.62 6.49 3.31
CA PRO A 105 24.70 7.06 4.31
C PRO A 105 23.30 7.37 3.76
N GLU A 106 23.23 7.96 2.56
CA GLU A 106 21.96 8.39 1.95
C GLU A 106 21.04 7.21 1.65
N GLY A 107 21.51 6.20 0.93
CA GLY A 107 20.72 4.99 0.68
C GLY A 107 20.38 4.24 1.98
N SER A 108 21.23 4.33 3.00
CA SER A 108 20.93 3.75 4.33
C SER A 108 19.81 4.51 5.04
N GLN A 109 19.77 5.84 4.93
CA GLN A 109 18.69 6.66 5.46
C GLN A 109 17.36 6.35 4.78
N VAL A 110 17.34 6.21 3.45
CA VAL A 110 16.12 5.88 2.69
C VAL A 110 15.58 4.50 3.09
N ARG A 111 16.45 3.49 3.20
CA ARG A 111 16.04 2.15 3.66
C ARG A 111 15.53 2.16 5.10
N ARG A 112 16.17 2.92 5.99
CA ARG A 112 15.70 3.09 7.37
C ARG A 112 14.31 3.75 7.40
N ALA A 113 14.12 4.83 6.64
CA ALA A 113 12.83 5.49 6.55
C ALA A 113 11.72 4.57 6.04
N LEU A 114 11.99 3.73 5.03
CA LEU A 114 11.04 2.73 4.55
C LEU A 114 10.74 1.66 5.62
N SER A 115 11.77 1.18 6.33
CA SER A 115 11.60 0.22 7.42
C SER A 115 10.73 0.81 8.55
N ASP A 116 10.99 2.06 8.94
CA ASP A 116 10.20 2.76 9.96
C ASP A 116 8.73 2.93 9.50
N GLN A 117 8.50 3.27 8.23
CA GLN A 117 7.14 3.38 7.67
C GLN A 117 6.42 2.03 7.65
N MET A 118 7.11 0.94 7.30
CA MET A 118 6.54 -0.40 7.30
C MET A 118 6.18 -0.85 8.72
N GLN A 119 7.02 -0.55 9.71
CA GLN A 119 6.72 -0.84 11.11
C GLN A 119 5.48 -0.06 11.59
N VAL A 120 5.41 1.25 11.29
CA VAL A 120 4.22 2.06 11.61
C VAL A 120 2.96 1.51 10.94
N ALA A 121 3.02 1.17 9.66
CA ALA A 121 1.90 0.55 8.95
C ALA A 121 1.42 -0.74 9.62
N LEU A 122 2.35 -1.60 10.05
CA LEU A 122 2.03 -2.84 10.76
C LEU A 122 1.34 -2.57 12.10
N TRP A 123 1.81 -1.60 12.87
CA TRP A 123 1.19 -1.22 14.15
C TRP A 123 -0.17 -0.55 13.97
N ASP A 124 -0.34 0.28 12.94
CA ASP A 124 -1.63 0.90 12.62
C ASP A 124 -2.67 -0.15 12.22
N MET A 125 -2.27 -1.16 11.44
CA MET A 125 -3.13 -2.29 11.09
C MET A 125 -3.51 -3.13 12.32
N ALA A 126 -2.55 -3.43 13.19
CA ALA A 126 -2.81 -4.15 14.45
C ALA A 126 -3.74 -3.35 15.39
N THR A 127 -3.51 -2.04 15.50
CA THR A 127 -4.36 -1.13 16.28
C THR A 127 -5.78 -1.11 15.73
N THR A 128 -5.92 -1.05 14.40
CA THR A 128 -7.24 -1.06 13.74
C THR A 128 -7.94 -2.40 13.98
N TRP A 129 -7.20 -3.51 13.90
CA TRP A 129 -7.73 -4.84 14.17
C TRP A 129 -8.26 -4.96 15.60
N ASP A 130 -7.46 -4.56 16.59
CA ASP A 130 -7.85 -4.60 18.01
C ASP A 130 -9.08 -3.72 18.28
N ARG A 131 -9.15 -2.52 17.68
CA ARG A 131 -10.30 -1.61 17.81
C ARG A 131 -11.56 -2.12 17.13
N ALA A 132 -11.42 -2.67 15.92
CA ALA A 132 -12.57 -3.11 15.12
C ALA A 132 -13.21 -4.39 15.66
N PHE A 133 -12.41 -5.27 16.27
CA PHE A 133 -12.85 -6.62 16.66
C PHE A 133 -12.78 -6.89 18.17
N GLY A 134 -12.37 -5.90 18.98
CA GLY A 134 -12.26 -6.06 20.45
C GLY A 134 -11.14 -7.01 20.89
N GLY A 135 -10.08 -7.12 20.09
CA GLY A 135 -8.94 -8.02 20.35
C GLY A 135 -7.81 -7.39 21.15
N THR A 136 -6.80 -8.19 21.49
CA THR A 136 -5.51 -7.72 21.98
C THR A 136 -4.40 -8.39 21.18
N THR A 137 -3.68 -7.59 20.39
CA THR A 137 -2.58 -8.05 19.56
C THR A 137 -1.25 -7.61 20.17
N MET A 138 -0.23 -8.48 20.11
CA MET A 138 1.14 -8.11 20.43
C MET A 138 2.03 -8.41 19.23
N ILE A 139 2.80 -7.41 18.78
CA ILE A 139 3.76 -7.57 17.66
C ILE A 139 5.14 -7.18 18.16
N MET A 140 6.10 -8.09 18.01
CA MET A 140 7.50 -7.86 18.34
C MET A 140 8.35 -7.92 17.08
N HIS A 141 9.30 -7.00 16.95
CA HIS A 141 10.25 -6.99 15.85
C HIS A 141 11.68 -6.88 16.38
N ILE A 142 12.64 -7.51 15.71
CA ILE A 142 14.07 -7.31 15.95
C ILE A 142 14.75 -7.03 14.61
N ASP A 143 15.51 -5.94 14.57
CA ASP A 143 16.39 -5.67 13.45
C ASP A 143 17.59 -6.64 13.46
N GLY A 144 17.85 -7.31 12.35
CA GLY A 144 19.05 -8.14 12.20
C GLY A 144 20.35 -7.34 12.17
N THR A 145 20.27 -6.02 12.03
CA THR A 145 21.44 -5.12 12.06
C THR A 145 21.64 -4.52 13.44
N THR A 146 22.87 -4.57 13.94
CA THR A 146 23.30 -3.77 15.10
C THR A 146 24.26 -2.67 14.67
N ARG A 147 24.61 -1.79 15.61
CA ARG A 147 25.76 -0.90 15.41
C ARG A 147 27.03 -1.72 15.13
N PRO A 148 27.93 -1.22 14.27
CA PRO A 148 29.26 -1.82 14.05
C PRO A 148 29.96 -2.18 15.35
N ASN A 149 30.67 -3.32 15.35
CA ASN A 149 31.46 -3.83 16.49
C ASN A 149 30.69 -4.09 17.80
N THR A 150 29.36 -3.99 17.78
CA THR A 150 28.54 -4.35 18.95
C THR A 150 28.43 -5.88 19.01
N PRO A 151 28.54 -6.57 20.15
CA PRO A 151 28.34 -8.03 20.19
C PRO A 151 26.87 -8.38 19.96
N ALA A 152 26.59 -9.62 19.58
CA ALA A 152 25.23 -10.12 19.40
C ALA A 152 24.72 -10.68 20.74
N GLU A 153 24.54 -9.80 21.71
CA GLU A 153 24.10 -10.19 23.06
C GLU A 153 22.82 -9.42 23.42
N PRO A 154 21.92 -10.00 24.25
CA PRO A 154 20.60 -9.44 24.51
C PRO A 154 20.61 -7.96 24.93
N GLN A 155 21.54 -7.55 25.79
CA GLN A 155 21.63 -6.19 26.33
C GLN A 155 21.99 -5.10 25.30
N TYR A 156 22.42 -5.50 24.10
CA TYR A 156 22.66 -4.57 22.99
C TYR A 156 21.51 -4.55 21.98
N LEU A 157 20.49 -5.39 22.17
CA LEU A 157 19.34 -5.49 21.31
C LEU A 157 18.17 -4.67 21.87
N ARG A 158 17.33 -4.21 20.94
CA ARG A 158 16.11 -3.47 21.23
C ARG A 158 15.00 -4.07 20.39
N ALA A 159 13.91 -4.47 21.03
CA ALA A 159 12.68 -4.91 20.38
C ALA A 159 11.64 -3.78 20.43
N PRO A 160 11.32 -3.13 19.29
CA PRO A 160 10.07 -2.40 19.14
C PRO A 160 8.90 -3.38 19.28
N THR A 161 7.99 -3.08 20.21
CA THR A 161 6.85 -3.94 20.53
C THR A 161 5.57 -3.11 20.50
N TYR A 162 4.64 -3.48 19.63
CA TYR A 162 3.27 -2.98 19.70
C TYR A 162 2.48 -3.76 20.75
N LEU A 163 1.76 -3.03 21.59
CA LEU A 163 0.83 -3.57 22.57
C LEU A 163 -0.24 -2.50 22.92
N PRO A 164 -1.53 -2.83 23.06
CA PRO A 164 -2.55 -1.84 23.41
C PRO A 164 -2.31 -1.23 24.80
N PRO A 165 -2.11 0.09 24.94
CA PRO A 165 -1.83 0.70 26.24
C PRO A 165 -2.97 0.53 27.26
N ALA A 166 -4.22 0.53 26.78
CA ALA A 166 -5.39 0.28 27.62
C ALA A 166 -5.34 -1.11 28.27
N PHE A 167 -4.94 -2.14 27.51
CA PHE A 167 -4.77 -3.49 28.03
C PHE A 167 -3.67 -3.54 29.10
N VAL A 168 -2.51 -2.93 28.83
CA VAL A 168 -1.38 -2.90 29.78
C VAL A 168 -1.75 -2.18 31.08
N ALA A 169 -2.51 -1.10 31.00
CA ALA A 169 -2.95 -0.34 32.17
C ALA A 169 -3.97 -1.12 33.01
N ALA A 170 -4.92 -1.79 32.35
CA ALA A 170 -5.97 -2.56 33.01
C ALA A 170 -5.48 -3.89 33.62
N HIS A 171 -4.36 -4.45 33.14
CA HIS A 171 -3.88 -5.78 33.56
C HIS A 171 -2.43 -5.74 34.09
N PRO A 172 -2.18 -5.15 35.27
CA PRO A 172 -0.85 -5.09 35.87
C PRO A 172 -0.23 -6.48 36.09
N ASP A 173 -1.04 -7.50 36.40
CA ASP A 173 -0.56 -8.88 36.59
C ASP A 173 0.03 -9.49 35.31
N SER A 174 -0.36 -8.98 34.15
CA SER A 174 0.20 -9.41 32.86
C SER A 174 1.59 -8.84 32.60
N HIS A 175 2.07 -7.85 33.38
CA HIS A 175 3.35 -7.18 33.12
C HIS A 175 4.54 -8.14 33.19
N ALA A 176 4.54 -9.04 34.17
CA ALA A 176 5.59 -10.03 34.33
C ALA A 176 5.61 -11.05 33.18
N PRO A 177 4.49 -11.71 32.81
CA PRO A 177 4.40 -12.55 31.62
C PRO A 177 4.83 -11.83 30.33
N ILE A 178 4.37 -10.60 30.08
CA ILE A 178 4.73 -9.83 28.89
C ILE A 178 6.23 -9.56 28.85
N ALA A 179 6.82 -9.10 29.96
CA ALA A 179 8.25 -8.85 30.04
C ALA A 179 9.08 -10.13 29.80
N ARG A 180 8.62 -11.28 30.32
CA ARG A 180 9.24 -12.59 30.06
C ARG A 180 9.18 -12.95 28.57
N ILE A 181 8.00 -12.83 27.94
CA ILE A 181 7.83 -13.12 26.51
C ILE A 181 8.79 -12.27 25.66
N VAL A 182 8.85 -10.96 25.92
CA VAL A 182 9.71 -10.06 25.14
C VAL A 182 11.19 -10.37 25.38
N GLN A 183 11.61 -10.61 26.63
CA GLN A 183 13.00 -10.98 26.92
C GLN A 183 13.38 -12.31 26.26
N THR A 184 12.53 -13.33 26.35
CA THR A 184 12.74 -14.63 25.69
C THR A 184 12.79 -14.47 24.17
N PHE A 185 11.96 -13.60 23.58
CA PHE A 185 12.02 -13.31 22.15
C PHE A 185 13.37 -12.67 21.75
N ILE A 186 13.87 -11.70 22.53
CA ILE A 186 15.17 -11.07 22.29
C ILE A 186 16.31 -12.09 22.36
N GLU A 187 16.31 -12.96 23.38
CA GLU A 187 17.35 -13.97 23.59
C GLU A 187 17.29 -15.09 22.53
N ALA A 188 16.11 -15.69 22.34
CA ALA A 188 15.96 -16.89 21.53
C ALA A 188 15.80 -16.61 20.03
N VAL A 189 15.29 -15.43 19.65
CA VAL A 189 15.09 -15.05 18.25
C VAL A 189 16.01 -13.90 17.86
N GLY A 190 16.10 -12.86 18.70
CA GLY A 190 16.83 -11.65 18.36
C GLY A 190 18.34 -11.87 18.21
N VAL A 191 18.98 -12.52 19.19
CA VAL A 191 20.43 -12.82 19.15
C VAL A 191 20.79 -13.66 17.91
N PRO A 192 20.16 -14.83 17.66
CA PRO A 192 20.45 -15.60 16.45
C PRO A 192 20.19 -14.84 15.15
N THR A 193 19.16 -13.97 15.12
CA THR A 193 18.86 -13.15 13.93
C THR A 193 20.03 -12.21 13.59
N VAL A 194 20.62 -11.56 14.60
CA VAL A 194 21.78 -10.68 14.42
C VAL A 194 23.03 -11.46 14.02
N GLU A 195 23.29 -12.60 14.66
CA GLU A 195 24.42 -13.47 14.31
C GLU A 195 24.32 -13.95 12.86
N GLN A 196 23.16 -14.47 12.47
CA GLN A 196 22.89 -14.94 11.12
C GLN A 196 23.02 -13.81 10.09
N TRP A 197 22.52 -12.61 10.41
CA TRP A 197 22.67 -11.44 9.55
C TRP A 197 24.15 -11.10 9.33
N ARG A 198 24.98 -11.12 10.38
CA ARG A 198 26.43 -10.86 10.27
C ARG A 198 27.14 -11.90 9.43
N LEU A 199 26.86 -13.18 9.65
CA LEU A 199 27.43 -14.28 8.88
C LEU A 199 27.10 -14.12 7.38
N ASN A 200 25.85 -13.79 7.06
CA ASN A 200 25.42 -13.58 5.67
C ASN A 200 26.05 -12.32 5.07
N ALA A 201 26.15 -11.23 5.84
CA ALA A 201 26.81 -10.01 5.39
C ALA A 201 28.32 -10.23 5.11
N GLN A 202 29.01 -10.98 5.97
CA GLN A 202 30.43 -11.36 5.77
C GLN A 202 30.61 -12.20 4.49
N ARG A 203 29.74 -13.19 4.25
CA ARG A 203 29.77 -14.01 3.02
C ARG A 203 29.60 -13.19 1.74
N LEU A 204 28.84 -12.10 1.81
CA LEU A 204 28.66 -11.17 0.70
C LEU A 204 29.73 -10.07 0.64
N ASN A 205 30.80 -10.18 1.44
CA ASN A 205 31.87 -9.18 1.57
C ASN A 205 31.35 -7.77 1.91
N TRP A 206 30.25 -7.68 2.65
CA TRP A 206 29.75 -6.39 3.11
C TRP A 206 30.63 -5.89 4.26
N SER A 207 31.24 -4.71 4.08
CA SER A 207 31.97 -4.06 5.16
C SER A 207 31.00 -3.66 6.28
N LEU A 208 31.17 -4.27 7.45
CA LEU A 208 30.46 -3.92 8.68
C LEU A 208 31.24 -2.95 9.56
N THR A 209 32.44 -2.55 9.14
CA THR A 209 33.29 -1.63 9.91
C THR A 209 32.91 -0.19 9.57
N GLN A 210 32.23 0.49 10.51
CA GLN A 210 32.30 1.94 10.56
C GLN A 210 33.29 2.31 11.67
N ALA A 211 34.27 3.13 11.33
CA ALA A 211 35.20 3.69 12.30
C ALA A 211 34.43 4.69 13.18
N GLY A 212 34.34 4.40 14.48
CA GLY A 212 33.79 5.32 15.47
C GLY A 212 32.62 4.73 16.25
N MET A 213 32.88 4.54 17.55
CA MET A 213 31.94 4.24 18.63
C MET A 213 31.45 2.78 18.69
N SER A 214 32.06 2.01 19.60
CA SER A 214 31.42 0.83 20.19
C SER A 214 30.04 1.23 20.71
N GLY A 215 29.04 0.38 20.47
CA GLY A 215 27.69 0.62 20.98
C GLY A 215 27.70 0.75 22.50
N SER A 216 27.14 1.83 23.03
CA SER A 216 26.79 1.90 24.45
C SER A 216 25.87 0.75 24.77
N VAL A 217 26.15 0.03 25.86
CA VAL A 217 25.18 -0.89 26.48
C VAL A 217 23.93 -0.08 26.77
N ASN A 218 22.76 -0.58 26.39
CA ASN A 218 21.51 0.07 26.79
C ASN A 218 21.36 -0.15 28.30
N THR A 219 21.22 0.91 29.09
CA THR A 219 20.95 0.76 30.53
C THR A 219 19.51 0.25 30.68
N PRO A 220 19.31 -1.02 31.11
CA PRO A 220 17.96 -1.55 31.19
C PRO A 220 17.17 -0.79 32.26
N SER A 221 15.93 -0.40 31.93
CA SER A 221 15.02 0.20 32.90
C SER A 221 14.69 -0.79 34.01
N ASN A 222 14.57 -0.34 35.26
CA ASN A 222 14.08 -1.18 36.37
C ASN A 222 12.60 -1.54 36.22
N GLN A 223 11.87 -0.91 35.30
CA GLN A 223 10.46 -1.21 35.03
C GLN A 223 10.33 -2.48 34.16
N LEU A 224 9.35 -3.34 34.48
CA LEU A 224 9.08 -4.56 33.71
C LEU A 224 8.64 -4.24 32.28
N ILE A 225 7.65 -3.36 32.15
CA ILE A 225 7.23 -2.78 30.88
C ILE A 225 7.69 -1.31 30.85
N PRO A 226 8.50 -0.89 29.86
CA PRO A 226 8.87 0.51 29.71
C PRO A 226 7.64 1.37 29.40
N PRO A 227 7.67 2.70 29.59
CA PRO A 227 6.57 3.53 29.13
C PRO A 227 6.44 3.45 27.60
N PRO A 228 5.22 3.52 27.04
CA PRO A 228 5.05 3.63 25.59
C PRO A 228 5.61 4.97 25.11
N ARG A 229 5.88 5.07 23.80
CA ARG A 229 6.14 6.36 23.17
C ARG A 229 4.93 7.28 23.37
N PRO A 230 5.14 8.61 23.54
CA PRO A 230 4.04 9.55 23.68
C PRO A 230 3.01 9.40 22.55
N ASN A 231 1.73 9.31 22.92
CA ASN A 231 0.60 9.16 21.99
C ASN A 231 0.71 7.95 21.05
N SER A 232 1.27 6.83 21.53
CA SER A 232 1.49 5.64 20.73
C SER A 232 1.28 4.35 21.54
N SER A 233 1.01 3.27 20.84
CA SER A 233 0.99 1.88 21.33
C SER A 233 2.35 1.18 21.21
N LEU A 234 3.41 1.93 20.88
CA LEU A 234 4.75 1.39 20.71
C LEU A 234 5.58 1.47 21.98
N TYR A 235 6.12 0.33 22.38
CA TYR A 235 7.06 0.14 23.47
C TYR A 235 8.45 -0.18 22.91
N HIS A 236 9.51 0.30 23.56
CA HIS A 236 10.88 -0.08 23.22
C HIS A 236 11.47 -0.90 24.36
N PHE A 237 11.41 -2.22 24.24
CA PHE A 237 12.06 -3.11 25.19
C PHE A 237 13.54 -3.22 24.83
N PHE A 238 14.40 -2.94 25.79
CA PHE A 238 15.83 -3.22 25.69
C PHE A 238 16.09 -4.58 26.33
N GLY A 239 16.85 -5.43 25.66
CA GLY A 239 17.21 -6.71 26.24
C GLY A 239 18.01 -6.53 27.52
N ARG A 240 17.92 -7.51 28.40
CA ARG A 240 18.64 -7.56 29.67
C ARG A 240 19.66 -8.69 29.64
N HIS A 241 20.65 -8.64 30.52
CA HIS A 241 21.49 -9.81 30.75
C HIS A 241 20.64 -11.01 31.24
N PRO A 242 20.95 -12.25 30.80
CA PRO A 242 20.24 -13.44 31.27
C PRO A 242 20.14 -13.50 32.79
N GLY A 243 18.97 -13.86 33.32
CA GLY A 243 18.68 -13.93 34.76
C GLY A 243 18.38 -12.59 35.46
N THR A 244 18.66 -11.44 34.82
CA THR A 244 18.35 -10.11 35.41
C THR A 244 16.85 -9.91 35.57
N LEU A 245 16.05 -10.34 34.58
CA LEU A 245 14.59 -10.24 34.65
C LEU A 245 14.04 -11.10 35.79
N ASP A 246 14.53 -12.33 35.96
CA ASP A 246 14.11 -13.21 37.05
C ASP A 246 14.42 -12.61 38.42
N THR A 247 15.59 -11.98 38.55
CA THR A 247 15.98 -11.27 39.79
C THR A 247 15.04 -10.10 40.08
N LEU A 248 14.63 -9.35 39.06
CA LEU A 248 13.67 -8.25 39.21
C LEU A 248 12.27 -8.76 39.57
N LEU A 249 11.86 -9.90 39.01
CA LEU A 249 10.57 -10.53 39.31
C LEU A 249 10.54 -11.22 40.69
N ALA A 250 11.69 -11.70 41.17
CA ALA A 250 11.83 -12.28 42.51
C ALA A 250 11.98 -11.21 43.61
N SER A 251 12.33 -9.97 43.24
CA SER A 251 12.42 -8.87 44.19
C SER A 251 11.01 -8.53 44.69
N PRO A 252 10.75 -8.52 46.02
CA PRO A 252 9.45 -8.15 46.54
C PRO A 252 9.09 -6.74 46.03
N PRO A 253 7.82 -6.47 45.68
CA PRO A 253 7.42 -5.16 45.22
C PRO A 253 7.83 -4.14 46.29
N SER A 254 8.72 -3.21 45.94
CA SER A 254 9.15 -2.14 46.83
C SER A 254 7.90 -1.37 47.25
N SER A 255 7.43 -1.58 48.48
CA SER A 255 6.10 -1.22 48.97
C SER A 255 5.89 0.28 49.16
N SER A 256 6.69 1.13 48.52
CA SER A 256 6.55 2.58 48.55
C SER A 256 5.63 3.10 47.44
N ARG A 257 4.48 2.46 47.21
CA ARG A 257 3.35 3.15 46.60
C ARG A 257 2.61 3.87 47.73
N PRO A 258 2.45 5.20 47.71
CA PRO A 258 1.49 5.85 48.58
C PRO A 258 0.15 5.19 48.30
N ALA A 259 -0.43 4.56 49.32
CA ALA A 259 -1.76 3.97 49.24
C ALA A 259 -2.74 5.11 48.94
N ILE A 260 -3.06 5.28 47.66
CA ILE A 260 -4.30 5.94 47.27
C ILE A 260 -5.35 4.89 47.62
N LEU A 261 -5.98 5.05 48.77
CA LEU A 261 -7.22 4.36 49.14
C LEU A 261 -8.22 4.70 48.04
N ILE A 262 -8.35 3.81 47.07
CA ILE A 262 -9.51 3.73 46.20
C ILE A 262 -10.37 2.69 46.90
N ASP A 263 -11.55 3.10 47.37
CA ASP A 263 -12.57 2.20 47.91
C ASP A 263 -12.92 1.18 46.80
N ASP A 264 -12.41 -0.04 46.93
CA ASP A 264 -12.75 -1.20 46.11
C ASP A 264 -14.09 -1.79 46.62
N ASP A 265 -15.19 -1.10 46.34
CA ASP A 265 -16.56 -1.56 46.61
C ASP A 265 -17.42 -1.53 45.33
N ASP A 266 -16.80 -1.75 44.16
CA ASP A 266 -17.49 -1.86 42.89
C ASP A 266 -17.48 -3.31 42.40
N ASP A 267 -18.47 -4.08 42.88
CA ASP A 267 -19.08 -5.16 42.11
C ASP A 267 -19.62 -4.57 40.79
N TYR A 268 -18.74 -4.41 39.79
CA TYR A 268 -19.13 -4.13 38.40
C TYR A 268 -19.79 -5.39 37.83
N ASP A 269 -21.03 -5.59 38.27
CA ASP A 269 -22.01 -6.39 37.58
C ASP A 269 -22.03 -5.91 36.11
N ASN A 270 -21.87 -6.83 35.16
CA ASN A 270 -21.79 -6.58 33.70
C ASN A 270 -23.12 -6.07 33.11
N ASN A 271 -23.89 -5.31 33.87
CA ASN A 271 -25.05 -4.58 33.40
C ASN A 271 -24.54 -3.31 32.72
N LEU A 272 -24.16 -3.44 31.45
CA LEU A 272 -24.07 -2.31 30.54
C LEU A 272 -25.32 -1.46 30.77
N ASP A 273 -25.14 -0.28 31.35
CA ASP A 273 -26.26 0.56 31.70
C ASP A 273 -27.08 0.90 30.45
N GLU A 274 -28.37 1.16 30.64
CA GLU A 274 -29.30 1.50 29.54
C GLU A 274 -28.77 2.68 28.70
N THR A 275 -27.96 3.55 29.30
CA THR A 275 -27.25 4.64 28.65
C THR A 275 -26.15 4.19 27.69
N SER A 276 -25.41 3.12 27.97
CA SER A 276 -24.40 2.54 27.08
C SER A 276 -25.04 1.92 25.84
N PHE A 277 -26.18 1.23 26.01
CA PHE A 277 -26.97 0.74 24.87
C PHE A 277 -27.55 1.88 24.03
N ALA A 278 -28.08 2.93 24.68
CA ALA A 278 -28.56 4.12 23.98
C ALA A 278 -27.45 4.85 23.22
N LEU A 279 -26.23 4.89 23.77
CA LEU A 279 -25.07 5.51 23.12
C LEU A 279 -24.64 4.71 21.87
N MET A 280 -24.65 3.38 21.94
CA MET A 280 -24.34 2.52 20.79
C MET A 280 -25.39 2.65 19.68
N ASP A 281 -26.69 2.68 20.01
CA ASP A 281 -27.76 2.92 19.03
C ASP A 281 -27.64 4.32 18.40
N LEU A 282 -27.26 5.33 19.18
CA LEU A 282 -27.04 6.69 18.66
C LEU A 282 -25.85 6.74 17.70
N LEU A 283 -24.75 6.03 18.00
CA LEU A 283 -23.60 5.91 17.11
C LEU A 283 -23.96 5.16 15.82
N GLU A 284 -24.75 4.10 15.90
CA GLU A 284 -25.24 3.36 14.72
C GLU A 284 -26.12 4.24 13.83
N ARG A 285 -27.05 5.00 14.42
CA ARG A 285 -27.90 5.95 13.68
C ARG A 285 -27.10 7.09 13.05
N ALA A 286 -26.07 7.58 13.73
CA ALA A 286 -25.17 8.60 13.18
C ALA A 286 -24.41 8.06 11.95
N SER A 287 -23.87 6.85 12.05
CA SER A 287 -23.20 6.16 10.93
C SER A 287 -24.13 5.99 9.73
N TYR A 288 -25.36 5.53 9.96
CA TYR A 288 -26.36 5.36 8.90
C TYR A 288 -26.76 6.71 8.26
N ALA A 289 -26.86 7.78 9.05
CA ALA A 289 -27.15 9.12 8.54
C ALA A 289 -26.00 9.66 7.67
N GLU A 290 -24.74 9.41 8.04
CA GLU A 290 -23.58 9.77 7.22
C GLU A 290 -23.57 9.02 5.88
N GLU A 291 -23.88 7.72 5.88
CA GLU A 291 -23.98 6.94 4.66
C GLU A 291 -25.10 7.47 3.74
N GLN A 292 -26.28 7.78 4.30
CA GLN A 292 -27.36 8.40 3.52
C GLN A 292 -26.96 9.77 2.96
N ALA A 293 -26.22 10.58 3.72
CA ALA A 293 -25.73 11.88 3.24
C ALA A 293 -24.77 11.70 2.05
N ALA A 294 -23.87 10.71 2.11
CA ALA A 294 -22.98 10.37 1.01
C ALA A 294 -23.74 9.91 -0.24
N GLN A 295 -24.75 9.04 -0.09
CA GLN A 295 -25.61 8.61 -1.19
C GLN A 295 -26.40 9.78 -1.83
N ARG A 296 -26.91 10.70 -1.01
CA ARG A 296 -27.59 11.91 -1.51
C ARG A 296 -26.64 12.80 -2.30
N LEU A 297 -25.38 12.92 -1.88
CA LEU A 297 -24.38 13.73 -2.61
C LEU A 297 -24.08 13.13 -3.98
N ILE A 298 -23.93 11.80 -4.08
CA ILE A 298 -23.77 11.10 -5.36
C ILE A 298 -24.99 11.38 -6.25
N ARG A 299 -26.21 11.28 -5.71
CA ARG A 299 -27.44 11.53 -6.46
C ARG A 299 -27.57 12.98 -6.94
N ILE A 300 -27.12 13.95 -6.16
CA ILE A 300 -27.08 15.36 -6.57
C ILE A 300 -26.15 15.52 -7.78
N ASN A 301 -24.94 14.96 -7.73
CA ASN A 301 -24.00 15.04 -8.85
C ASN A 301 -24.55 14.40 -10.13
N GLU A 302 -25.21 13.24 -10.03
CA GLU A 302 -25.89 12.60 -11.17
C GLU A 302 -26.99 13.49 -11.77
N LEU A 303 -27.79 14.14 -10.93
CA LEU A 303 -28.85 15.04 -11.38
C LEU A 303 -28.28 16.30 -12.03
N GLU A 304 -27.17 16.84 -11.52
CA GLU A 304 -26.46 17.97 -12.15
C GLU A 304 -25.94 17.61 -13.54
N GLU A 305 -25.41 16.39 -13.71
CA GLU A 305 -24.99 15.89 -15.02
C GLU A 305 -26.18 15.78 -15.99
N GLN A 306 -27.32 15.25 -15.53
CA GLN A 306 -28.54 15.15 -16.33
C GLN A 306 -29.07 16.53 -16.74
N VAL A 307 -29.06 17.51 -15.83
CA VAL A 307 -29.44 18.90 -16.13
C VAL A 307 -28.53 19.51 -17.19
N ASN A 308 -27.22 19.26 -17.12
CA ASN A 308 -26.26 19.73 -18.12
C ASN A 308 -26.52 19.11 -19.51
N VAL A 309 -26.80 17.80 -19.56
CA VAL A 309 -27.15 17.10 -20.82
C VAL A 309 -28.44 17.69 -21.42
N LEU A 310 -29.49 17.86 -20.62
CA LEU A 310 -30.76 18.43 -21.08
C LEU A 310 -30.61 19.88 -21.54
N SER A 311 -29.83 20.68 -20.82
CA SER A 311 -29.52 22.07 -21.20
C SER A 311 -28.84 22.14 -22.57
N ASN A 312 -27.87 21.24 -22.83
CA ASN A 312 -27.22 21.13 -24.13
C ASN A 312 -28.19 20.73 -25.24
N GLN A 313 -29.11 19.79 -24.98
CA GLN A 313 -30.14 19.37 -25.93
C GLN A 313 -31.12 20.51 -26.27
N VAL A 314 -31.59 21.27 -25.26
CA VAL A 314 -32.46 22.44 -25.47
C VAL A 314 -31.76 23.51 -26.31
N ASN A 315 -30.48 23.77 -26.04
CA ASN A 315 -29.69 24.72 -26.82
C ASN A 315 -29.50 24.25 -28.27
N ALA A 316 -29.28 22.95 -28.49
CA ALA A 316 -29.20 22.37 -29.84
C ALA A 316 -30.54 22.49 -30.59
N ALA A 317 -31.66 22.16 -29.93
CA ALA A 317 -33.00 22.28 -30.51
C ALA A 317 -33.36 23.73 -30.88
N ARG A 318 -33.01 24.71 -30.02
CA ARG A 318 -33.18 26.14 -30.31
C ARG A 318 -32.39 26.60 -31.54
N ARG A 319 -31.19 26.04 -31.77
CA ARG A 319 -30.39 26.34 -32.97
C ARG A 319 -30.93 25.66 -34.23
N ALA A 320 -31.60 24.52 -34.08
CA ALA A 320 -32.21 23.79 -35.19
C ALA A 320 -33.60 24.31 -35.59
N ALA A 321 -34.20 25.21 -34.80
CA ALA A 321 -35.50 25.79 -35.11
C ALA A 321 -35.42 26.60 -36.42
N PRO A 322 -36.25 26.28 -37.44
CA PRO A 322 -36.23 26.98 -38.70
C PRO A 322 -36.58 28.45 -38.50
N SER A 323 -35.78 29.32 -39.10
CA SER A 323 -36.00 30.77 -39.14
C SER A 323 -37.45 31.06 -39.50
N ALA A 324 -38.15 31.82 -38.66
CA ALA A 324 -39.52 32.23 -38.93
C ALA A 324 -39.63 32.83 -40.36
N PRO A 325 -40.72 32.55 -41.09
CA PRO A 325 -40.89 33.03 -42.46
C PRO A 325 -40.74 34.55 -42.52
N THR A 326 -39.81 34.98 -43.37
CA THR A 326 -39.42 36.36 -43.57
C THR A 326 -40.63 37.21 -43.97
N THR A 327 -41.09 38.08 -43.07
CA THR A 327 -42.01 39.17 -43.42
C THR A 327 -41.36 40.03 -44.51
N PRO A 328 -42.05 40.34 -45.64
CA PRO A 328 -41.41 41.00 -46.78
C PRO A 328 -41.03 42.44 -46.44
N ALA A 329 -39.72 42.70 -46.35
CA ALA A 329 -39.17 44.03 -46.15
C ALA A 329 -38.82 44.70 -47.49
N ARG A 330 -39.48 45.83 -47.67
CA ARG A 330 -39.37 46.91 -48.64
C ARG A 330 -37.94 47.21 -49.13
N LEU A 331 -37.83 47.29 -50.45
CA LEU A 331 -36.70 47.77 -51.26
C LEU A 331 -35.98 49.00 -50.69
N ARG A 332 -34.66 48.93 -50.53
CA ARG A 332 -33.80 50.10 -50.81
C ARG A 332 -32.36 49.73 -51.17
N ALA A 333 -31.88 50.49 -52.15
CA ALA A 333 -30.70 50.34 -52.97
C ALA A 333 -29.34 50.19 -52.26
N THR A 334 -28.53 49.37 -52.92
CA THR A 334 -27.06 49.31 -53.05
C THR A 334 -26.38 50.69 -53.24
N PRO A 335 -25.06 50.87 -52.98
CA PRO A 335 -24.03 50.28 -53.85
C PRO A 335 -22.66 49.88 -53.25
N GLN A 336 -22.02 48.91 -53.93
CA GLN A 336 -20.60 48.82 -54.36
C GLN A 336 -19.46 49.07 -53.33
N ARG A 337 -18.33 48.37 -53.27
CA ARG A 337 -17.52 47.72 -54.33
C ARG A 337 -16.28 46.99 -53.73
N THR A 338 -15.90 45.86 -54.36
CA THR A 338 -14.51 45.40 -54.71
C THR A 338 -13.56 44.72 -53.68
N PRO A 339 -12.59 43.89 -54.16
CA PRO A 339 -12.34 42.51 -53.66
C PRO A 339 -10.86 42.19 -53.34
N GLN A 340 -10.57 40.99 -52.81
CA GLN A 340 -9.30 40.26 -53.02
C GLN A 340 -9.51 38.75 -52.69
N ARG A 341 -9.37 37.85 -53.68
CA ARG A 341 -8.23 36.91 -53.91
C ARG A 341 -7.87 36.08 -52.67
N GLY A 342 -7.91 34.74 -52.63
CA GLY A 342 -7.84 33.70 -53.66
C GLY A 342 -6.61 32.82 -53.40
N GLY A 343 -6.80 31.54 -53.04
CA GLY A 343 -5.72 30.55 -52.89
C GLY A 343 -6.18 29.20 -52.26
N PRO A 344 -6.11 28.07 -52.98
CA PRO A 344 -6.62 26.74 -52.55
C PRO A 344 -5.53 25.81 -51.95
N PRO A 345 -5.90 24.71 -51.26
CA PRO A 345 -4.96 23.68 -50.80
C PRO A 345 -4.77 22.59 -51.87
N PRO A 346 -3.68 21.79 -51.82
CA PRO A 346 -3.90 20.35 -51.91
C PRO A 346 -2.88 19.43 -51.20
N TYR A 347 -3.30 18.15 -51.10
CA TYR A 347 -2.56 16.87 -50.92
C TYR A 347 -2.50 16.19 -49.52
N SER A 348 -3.25 15.08 -49.45
CA SER A 348 -2.99 13.83 -48.69
C SER A 348 -2.25 12.81 -49.62
N PRO A 349 -2.07 11.50 -49.29
CA PRO A 349 -1.59 10.76 -48.10
C PRO A 349 -0.40 9.81 -48.45
N SER A 350 -0.04 8.83 -47.58
CA SER A 350 0.74 7.57 -47.81
C SER A 350 1.97 7.46 -46.88
N ALA A 351 2.44 6.34 -46.32
CA ALA A 351 1.99 4.96 -46.09
C ALA A 351 2.98 4.29 -45.10
N ASN A 352 2.55 3.26 -44.38
CA ASN A 352 3.43 2.25 -43.75
C ASN A 352 4.03 1.31 -44.82
N PRO A 353 5.18 0.65 -44.56
CA PRO A 353 5.09 -0.77 -44.17
C PRO A 353 6.17 -1.29 -43.18
N ARG A 354 5.69 -2.17 -42.28
CA ARG A 354 6.22 -3.48 -41.79
C ARG A 354 7.74 -3.77 -41.63
N SER A 355 8.05 -4.20 -40.39
CA SER A 355 8.97 -5.20 -39.76
C SER A 355 9.74 -6.25 -40.62
N PRO A 356 10.53 -7.25 -40.09
CA PRO A 356 10.93 -7.64 -38.70
C PRO A 356 12.41 -8.14 -38.56
N LEU A 357 12.75 -8.77 -37.40
CA LEU A 357 13.79 -9.78 -37.05
C LEU A 357 14.63 -9.34 -35.83
N ALA A 358 15.00 -10.15 -34.83
CA ALA A 358 14.63 -11.49 -34.36
C ALA A 358 15.27 -11.61 -32.95
N LEU A 359 14.55 -12.15 -31.97
CA LEU A 359 15.12 -12.58 -30.69
C LEU A 359 14.77 -14.05 -30.50
N SER A 360 15.79 -14.90 -30.35
CA SER A 360 15.63 -16.26 -29.84
C SER A 360 15.38 -16.24 -28.33
N PRO A 361 14.57 -17.17 -27.80
CA PRO A 361 14.37 -17.33 -26.37
C PRO A 361 15.30 -18.39 -25.80
N ASP A 362 15.73 -18.17 -24.56
CA ASP A 362 16.12 -19.27 -23.68
C ASP A 362 15.71 -18.89 -22.25
N ARG A 363 14.73 -19.62 -21.68
CA ARG A 363 14.60 -19.87 -20.24
C ARG A 363 13.40 -20.76 -19.89
N SER A 364 13.75 -21.97 -19.48
CA SER A 364 13.35 -22.67 -18.24
C SER A 364 11.90 -22.53 -17.78
N ARG A 365 11.16 -23.58 -18.09
CA ARG A 365 9.78 -23.96 -17.71
C ARG A 365 9.67 -24.25 -16.21
N ALA A 366 8.82 -23.50 -15.51
CA ALA A 366 8.23 -23.93 -14.24
C ALA A 366 6.90 -24.65 -14.56
N GLU A 367 6.56 -25.67 -13.78
CA GLU A 367 5.40 -26.54 -14.00
C GLU A 367 4.09 -25.75 -13.88
N ILE A 368 3.46 -25.49 -15.03
CA ILE A 368 2.14 -24.88 -15.17
C ILE A 368 1.09 -26.01 -15.08
N SER A 369 0.03 -25.76 -14.32
CA SER A 369 -1.13 -26.66 -14.25
C SER A 369 -1.70 -26.86 -15.68
N PRO A 370 -1.91 -28.09 -16.16
CA PRO A 370 -2.19 -28.38 -17.57
C PRO A 370 -3.48 -27.73 -18.14
N GLY A 371 -4.30 -27.09 -17.30
CA GLY A 371 -5.45 -26.29 -17.73
C GLY A 371 -5.12 -24.84 -18.13
N ASP A 372 -4.08 -24.23 -17.55
CA ASP A 372 -3.77 -22.80 -17.79
C ASP A 372 -3.14 -22.58 -19.17
N ASP A 373 -2.35 -23.54 -19.66
CA ASP A 373 -1.71 -23.47 -20.98
C ASP A 373 -2.74 -23.42 -22.13
N ARG A 374 -3.87 -24.12 -22.00
CA ARG A 374 -4.94 -24.12 -23.01
C ARG A 374 -5.67 -22.79 -23.09
N LEU A 375 -5.93 -22.18 -21.93
CA LEU A 375 -6.60 -20.88 -21.86
C LEU A 375 -5.70 -19.76 -22.40
N ASP A 376 -4.42 -19.77 -22.05
CA ASP A 376 -3.47 -18.77 -22.55
C ASP A 376 -3.28 -18.86 -24.08
N THR A 377 -3.21 -20.08 -24.61
CA THR A 377 -3.19 -20.31 -26.06
C THR A 377 -4.48 -19.80 -26.72
N PHE A 378 -5.64 -20.05 -26.11
CA PHE A 378 -6.93 -19.57 -26.61
C PHE A 378 -6.98 -18.03 -26.66
N ILE A 379 -6.56 -17.36 -25.58
CA ILE A 379 -6.52 -15.91 -25.50
C ILE A 379 -5.62 -15.32 -26.59
N GLU A 380 -4.46 -15.93 -26.83
CA GLU A 380 -3.52 -15.50 -27.88
C GLU A 380 -4.10 -15.69 -29.28
N VAL A 381 -4.66 -16.86 -29.59
CA VAL A 381 -5.22 -17.19 -30.91
C VAL A 381 -6.38 -16.26 -31.30
N HIS A 382 -7.21 -15.88 -30.32
CA HIS A 382 -8.36 -15.00 -30.55
C HIS A 382 -8.05 -13.50 -30.39
N GLY A 383 -6.78 -13.13 -30.16
CA GLY A 383 -6.38 -11.72 -30.04
C GLY A 383 -6.98 -11.02 -28.81
N LEU A 384 -7.26 -11.76 -27.74
CA LEU A 384 -7.92 -11.26 -26.53
C LEU A 384 -6.93 -10.76 -25.46
N GLY A 385 -5.72 -10.37 -25.87
CA GLY A 385 -4.64 -9.98 -24.95
C GLY A 385 -5.04 -8.87 -23.96
N ASP A 386 -5.79 -7.88 -24.43
CA ASP A 386 -6.27 -6.77 -23.59
C ASP A 386 -7.32 -7.20 -22.54
N HIS A 387 -7.97 -8.35 -22.77
CA HIS A 387 -9.00 -8.92 -21.88
C HIS A 387 -8.49 -10.12 -21.07
N ALA A 388 -7.22 -10.51 -21.21
CA ALA A 388 -6.67 -11.75 -20.67
C ALA A 388 -6.90 -11.91 -19.15
N VAL A 389 -6.68 -10.84 -18.39
CA VAL A 389 -6.87 -10.82 -16.92
C VAL A 389 -8.35 -10.95 -16.56
N ALA A 390 -9.23 -10.24 -17.27
CA ALA A 390 -10.67 -10.27 -17.02
C ALA A 390 -11.26 -11.65 -17.36
N ILE A 391 -10.86 -12.27 -18.47
CA ILE A 391 -11.28 -13.62 -18.86
C ILE A 391 -10.88 -14.65 -17.80
N LYS A 392 -9.61 -14.63 -17.35
CA LYS A 392 -9.11 -15.53 -16.29
C LYS A 392 -9.89 -15.35 -14.98
N LEU A 393 -10.24 -14.11 -14.64
CA LEU A 393 -11.04 -13.81 -13.46
C LEU A 393 -12.46 -14.37 -13.61
N VAL A 394 -13.10 -14.17 -14.76
CA VAL A 394 -14.47 -14.64 -15.01
C VAL A 394 -14.55 -16.17 -14.89
N ILE A 395 -13.60 -16.88 -15.52
CA ILE A 395 -13.52 -18.35 -15.49
C ILE A 395 -13.32 -18.88 -14.06
N ARG A 396 -12.51 -18.18 -13.26
CA ARG A 396 -12.17 -18.61 -11.89
C ARG A 396 -13.29 -18.33 -10.88
N VAL A 397 -14.04 -17.25 -11.06
CA VAL A 397 -15.00 -16.74 -10.07
C VAL A 397 -16.42 -17.20 -10.35
N PHE A 398 -16.82 -17.30 -11.63
CA PHE A 398 -18.19 -17.60 -12.00
C PHE A 398 -18.35 -19.03 -12.50
N SER A 399 -19.56 -19.58 -12.36
CA SER A 399 -19.91 -20.88 -12.94
C SER A 399 -20.01 -20.80 -14.47
N PRO A 400 -19.78 -21.91 -15.21
CA PRO A 400 -19.82 -21.91 -16.67
C PRO A 400 -21.12 -21.33 -17.28
N VAL A 401 -22.25 -21.50 -16.59
CA VAL A 401 -23.56 -20.95 -17.00
C VAL A 401 -23.55 -19.42 -17.07
N LYS A 402 -22.74 -18.76 -16.25
CA LYS A 402 -22.62 -17.29 -16.19
C LYS A 402 -21.52 -16.72 -17.07
N TRP A 403 -20.61 -17.55 -17.60
CA TRP A 403 -19.50 -17.05 -18.41
C TRP A 403 -19.98 -16.29 -19.64
N TYR A 404 -21.07 -16.73 -20.26
CA TYR A 404 -21.57 -16.09 -21.47
C TYR A 404 -21.98 -14.63 -21.24
N GLU A 405 -22.73 -14.37 -20.17
CA GLU A 405 -23.18 -13.03 -19.80
C GLU A 405 -22.00 -12.13 -19.43
N GLU A 406 -21.12 -12.61 -18.55
CA GLU A 406 -19.98 -11.83 -18.05
C GLU A 406 -18.97 -11.51 -19.16
N LEU A 407 -18.67 -12.47 -20.05
CA LEU A 407 -17.75 -12.23 -21.17
C LEU A 407 -18.39 -11.36 -22.27
N ALA A 408 -19.71 -11.43 -22.46
CA ALA A 408 -20.41 -10.53 -23.38
C ALA A 408 -20.40 -9.07 -22.86
N ASN A 409 -20.51 -8.87 -21.54
CA ASN A 409 -20.36 -7.56 -20.92
C ASN A 409 -18.96 -6.96 -21.10
N LEU A 410 -17.93 -7.79 -21.26
CA LEU A 410 -16.58 -7.37 -21.62
C LEU A 410 -16.43 -7.03 -23.12
N GLY A 411 -17.49 -7.12 -23.91
CA GLY A 411 -17.45 -6.86 -25.35
C GLY A 411 -16.81 -7.97 -26.18
N ILE A 412 -16.64 -9.17 -25.61
CA ILE A 412 -16.09 -10.32 -26.34
C ILE A 412 -17.16 -10.87 -27.30
N PRO A 413 -16.86 -11.08 -28.59
CA PRO A 413 -17.85 -11.57 -29.55
C PRO A 413 -18.41 -12.93 -29.15
N ALA A 414 -19.73 -13.10 -29.29
CA ALA A 414 -20.45 -14.33 -28.94
C ALA A 414 -19.83 -15.62 -29.53
N ALA A 415 -19.35 -15.56 -30.78
CA ALA A 415 -18.71 -16.71 -31.43
C ALA A 415 -17.43 -17.16 -30.70
N VAL A 416 -16.66 -16.22 -30.16
CA VAL A 416 -15.43 -16.51 -29.40
C VAL A 416 -15.77 -17.06 -28.01
N ILE A 417 -16.82 -16.55 -27.38
CA ILE A 417 -17.33 -17.08 -26.11
C ILE A 417 -17.78 -18.54 -26.26
N SER A 418 -18.48 -18.87 -27.35
CA SER A 418 -18.87 -20.26 -27.65
C SER A 418 -17.67 -21.18 -27.81
N SER A 419 -16.63 -20.77 -28.56
CA SER A 419 -15.39 -21.55 -28.71
C SER A 419 -14.64 -21.73 -27.38
N LEU A 420 -14.75 -20.77 -26.46
CA LEU A 420 -14.18 -20.90 -25.11
C LEU A 420 -14.96 -21.90 -24.26
N LEU A 421 -16.29 -21.93 -24.35
CA LEU A 421 -17.11 -22.92 -23.64
C LEU A 421 -16.81 -24.34 -24.15
N ASP A 422 -16.64 -24.52 -25.46
CA ASP A 422 -16.24 -25.79 -26.07
C ASP A 422 -14.84 -26.27 -25.63
N LEU A 423 -13.98 -25.37 -25.13
CA LEU A 423 -12.65 -25.73 -24.61
C LEU A 423 -12.73 -26.43 -23.23
N TYR A 424 -13.81 -26.20 -22.49
CA TYR A 424 -14.02 -26.68 -21.11
C TYR A 424 -15.10 -27.78 -20.99
N HIS A 425 -15.75 -28.14 -22.10
CA HIS A 425 -16.66 -29.27 -22.24
C HIS A 425 -15.98 -30.41 -23.00
#